data_AF-A0A0F8WRD5-F1
#
_entry.id   AF-A0A0F8WRD5-F1
#
_cell.length_a   1.000
_cell.length_b   1.000
_cell.length_c   1.000
_cell.angle_alpha   90.00
_cell.angle_beta   90.00
_cell.angle_gamma   90.00
#
_symmetry.space_group_name_H-M   'P 1'
#
loop_
_entity.id
_entity.type
_entity.pdbx_description
1 polymer ?
#
loop_
_entity_poly.entity_id
_entity_poly.type
_entity_poly.pdbx_seq_one_letter_code
_entity_poly.pdbx_strand_id
1 'polypeptide(L)'
;EGPIEDTMQLQTLCDENAADLKGLKAMADFYTDMGNYDTPLDERKIQLKIEKRKKSQAAQKDIKDRIKELKKMLKKADDTTTIEINQDMAVLEGELKDLLGISKNITYADIPTDILWPYAAMDADATMRVFNILTKKLHAEANTYAFSHHLRPPTNMIRYYNRLVMRLRKVLDAMEYRGAKVDIKYLHKLNVQYSARLIELEQELLTMDVVTETCKKLLKKSQKKAEERYKKLKTVIDFTTGVTDKKPKFTQKAYGIHYGKPVAFNMNSHDHLRILLFDVLGLTHPFPEKKGKAGLSTDKEVLEALEGQHEIWCHFHLLFGN
;
A
#
# COMPACT_ATOMS: atom_id res chain seq x y z
N GLU A 1 -4.23 -31.41 26.08
CA GLU A 1 -3.78 -30.03 25.79
C GLU A 1 -4.30 -29.13 26.90
N GLY A 2 -3.44 -28.32 27.53
CA GLY A 2 -3.86 -27.39 28.59
C GLY A 2 -4.73 -26.25 28.06
N PRO A 3 -5.26 -25.37 28.93
CA PRO A 3 -5.94 -24.16 28.50
C PRO A 3 -4.97 -23.30 27.69
N ILE A 4 -5.39 -22.90 26.49
CA ILE A 4 -4.63 -22.02 25.60
C ILE A 4 -5.18 -20.61 25.82
N GLU A 5 -4.27 -19.66 25.98
CA GLU A 5 -4.56 -18.24 26.26
C GLU A 5 -3.94 -17.35 25.17
N ASP A 6 -4.58 -16.21 24.89
CA ASP A 6 -4.14 -15.26 23.86
C ASP A 6 -4.28 -13.81 24.34
N THR A 7 -3.13 -13.15 24.52
CA THR A 7 -3.05 -11.77 25.02
C THR A 7 -3.61 -10.75 24.05
N MET A 8 -3.50 -10.96 22.74
CA MET A 8 -4.06 -10.07 21.72
C MET A 8 -5.59 -10.13 21.74
N GLN A 9 -6.16 -11.32 21.92
CA GLN A 9 -7.61 -11.49 22.06
C GLN A 9 -8.12 -10.90 23.38
N LEU A 10 -7.41 -11.11 24.49
CA LEU A 10 -7.74 -10.46 25.77
C LEU A 10 -7.74 -8.94 25.65
N GLN A 11 -6.71 -8.38 25.00
CA GLN A 11 -6.60 -6.94 24.80
C GLN A 11 -7.75 -6.40 23.94
N THR A 12 -8.13 -7.12 22.89
CA THR A 12 -9.25 -6.73 22.03
C THR A 12 -10.57 -6.69 22.81
N LEU A 13 -10.74 -7.56 23.80
CA LEU A 13 -11.93 -7.55 24.66
C LEU A 13 -11.91 -6.42 25.70
N CYS A 14 -10.72 -6.04 26.18
CA CYS A 14 -10.57 -4.87 27.07
C CYS A 14 -10.78 -3.55 26.32
N ASP A 15 -10.23 -3.42 25.11
CA ASP A 15 -10.42 -2.24 24.25
C ASP A 15 -10.29 -2.61 22.77
N GLU A 16 -11.43 -2.67 22.08
CA GLU A 16 -11.47 -3.02 20.66
C GLU A 16 -10.93 -1.91 19.75
N ASN A 17 -11.03 -0.65 20.21
CA ASN A 17 -10.71 0.57 19.44
C ASN A 17 -9.23 0.93 19.51
N ALA A 18 -8.48 0.38 20.47
CA ALA A 18 -7.04 0.54 20.58
C ALA A 18 -6.28 -0.29 19.52
N ALA A 19 -6.44 0.08 18.24
CA ALA A 19 -5.80 -0.62 17.12
C ALA A 19 -4.27 -0.67 17.23
N ASP A 20 -3.66 0.42 17.72
CA ASP A 20 -2.20 0.52 17.90
C ASP A 20 -1.68 -0.30 19.09
N LEU A 21 -2.58 -0.77 19.97
CA LEU A 21 -2.24 -1.52 21.18
C LEU A 21 -2.57 -3.01 21.06
N LYS A 22 -2.47 -3.60 19.86
CA LYS A 22 -2.72 -5.06 19.67
C LYS A 22 -1.45 -5.89 19.49
N GLY A 23 -0.33 -5.26 19.15
CA GLY A 23 0.96 -5.94 19.02
C GLY A 23 1.61 -6.19 20.38
N LEU A 24 2.30 -7.33 20.55
CA LEU A 24 2.95 -7.69 21.81
C LEU A 24 3.91 -6.61 22.31
N LYS A 25 4.73 -6.03 21.40
CA LYS A 25 5.64 -4.94 21.75
C LYS A 25 4.91 -3.72 22.31
N ALA A 26 3.86 -3.27 21.63
CA ALA A 26 3.07 -2.12 22.08
C ALA A 26 2.40 -2.41 23.42
N MET A 27 1.87 -3.63 23.60
CA MET A 27 1.30 -4.06 24.88
C MET A 27 2.36 -4.14 25.99
N ALA A 28 3.55 -4.64 25.70
CA ALA A 28 4.65 -4.71 26.66
C ALA A 28 5.11 -3.31 27.07
N ASP A 29 5.29 -2.40 26.12
CA ASP A 29 5.68 -1.01 26.38
C ASP A 29 4.62 -0.26 27.20
N PHE A 30 3.34 -0.52 26.94
CA PHE A 30 2.24 0.15 27.63
C PHE A 30 1.89 -0.44 29.01
N TYR A 31 1.88 -1.77 29.13
CA TYR A 31 1.43 -2.45 30.36
C TYR A 31 2.57 -2.87 31.29
N THR A 32 3.81 -2.94 30.81
CA THR A 32 4.92 -3.48 31.58
C THR A 32 6.10 -2.50 31.65
N ASP A 33 7.09 -2.86 32.45
CA ASP A 33 8.37 -2.16 32.61
C ASP A 33 9.44 -2.60 31.59
N MET A 34 9.10 -3.48 30.64
CA MET A 34 10.06 -4.06 29.71
C MET A 34 10.55 -3.09 28.62
N GLY A 35 9.77 -2.03 28.33
CA GLY A 35 10.10 -1.05 27.30
C GLY A 35 10.41 -1.66 25.94
N ASN A 36 11.32 -1.05 25.18
CA ASN A 36 11.77 -1.51 23.85
C ASN A 36 12.83 -2.63 23.95
N TYR A 37 12.47 -3.75 24.56
CA TYR A 37 13.38 -4.89 24.76
C TYR A 37 13.89 -5.53 23.46
N ASP A 38 13.22 -5.31 22.33
CA ASP A 38 13.57 -5.81 21.00
C ASP A 38 14.55 -4.93 20.23
N THR A 39 14.98 -3.80 20.80
CA THR A 39 15.95 -2.88 20.18
C THR A 39 17.20 -3.58 19.63
N PRO A 40 17.86 -4.50 20.35
CA PRO A 40 19.05 -5.18 19.83
C PRO A 40 18.77 -6.02 18.56
N LEU A 41 17.57 -6.62 18.48
CA LEU A 41 17.15 -7.39 17.31
C LEU A 41 16.92 -6.47 16.10
N ASP A 42 16.22 -5.35 16.29
CA ASP A 42 15.93 -4.39 15.24
C ASP A 42 17.18 -3.72 14.69
N GLU A 43 18.10 -3.33 15.57
CA GLU A 43 19.42 -2.82 15.18
C GLU A 43 20.20 -3.84 14.36
N ARG A 44 20.20 -5.11 14.78
CA ARG A 44 20.89 -6.17 14.03
C ARG A 44 20.28 -6.42 12.65
N LYS A 45 18.94 -6.40 12.54
CA LYS A 45 18.24 -6.47 11.25
C LYS A 45 18.66 -5.31 10.35
N ILE A 46 18.75 -4.08 10.86
CA ILE A 46 19.18 -2.93 10.08
C ILE A 46 20.61 -3.12 9.56
N GLN A 47 21.53 -3.53 10.44
CA GLN A 47 22.94 -3.79 10.08
C GLN A 47 23.07 -4.85 8.98
N LEU A 48 22.44 -6.01 9.16
CA LEU A 48 22.44 -7.09 8.17
C LEU A 48 21.86 -6.64 6.82
N LYS A 49 20.88 -5.72 6.83
CA LYS A 49 20.25 -5.20 5.60
C LYS A 49 21.23 -4.32 4.85
N ILE A 50 21.97 -3.49 5.58
CA ILE A 50 23.04 -2.66 5.03
C ILE A 50 24.16 -3.52 4.46
N GLU A 51 24.59 -4.56 5.20
CA GLU A 51 25.63 -5.49 4.74
C GLU A 51 25.21 -6.25 3.48
N LYS A 52 24.01 -6.85 3.46
CA LYS A 52 23.46 -7.53 2.28
C LYS A 52 23.35 -6.57 1.09
N ARG A 53 22.91 -5.33 1.30
CA ARG A 53 22.87 -4.29 0.25
C ARG A 53 24.25 -3.96 -0.28
N LYS A 54 25.24 -3.74 0.58
CA LYS A 54 26.63 -3.46 0.18
C LYS A 54 27.22 -4.62 -0.63
N LYS A 55 27.06 -5.86 -0.17
CA LYS A 55 27.51 -7.06 -0.88
C LYS A 55 26.85 -7.20 -2.26
N SER A 56 25.53 -7.03 -2.31
CA SER A 56 24.77 -7.07 -3.57
C SER A 56 25.20 -5.96 -4.53
N GLN A 57 25.39 -4.73 -4.05
CA GLN A 57 25.87 -3.61 -4.87
C GLN A 57 27.30 -3.84 -5.38
N ALA A 58 28.19 -4.39 -4.54
CA ALA A 58 29.55 -4.74 -4.95
C ALA A 58 29.57 -5.81 -6.04
N ALA A 59 28.80 -6.90 -5.86
CA ALA A 59 28.67 -7.96 -6.87
C ALA A 59 28.07 -7.45 -8.19
N GLN A 60 27.03 -6.61 -8.12
CA GLN A 60 26.44 -6.00 -9.31
C GLN A 60 27.41 -5.06 -10.03
N LYS A 61 28.25 -4.33 -9.27
CA LYS A 61 29.25 -3.43 -9.85
C LYS A 61 30.33 -4.24 -10.58
N ASP A 62 30.84 -5.29 -9.95
CA ASP A 62 31.86 -6.18 -10.54
C ASP A 62 31.39 -6.77 -11.88
N ILE A 63 30.18 -7.33 -11.92
CA ILE A 63 29.61 -7.88 -13.15
C ILE A 63 29.43 -6.79 -14.23
N LYS A 64 28.96 -5.60 -13.86
CA LYS A 64 28.83 -4.48 -14.81
C LYS A 64 30.16 -4.01 -15.35
N ASP A 65 31.20 -3.99 -14.53
CA ASP A 65 32.55 -3.61 -14.93
C ASP A 65 33.12 -4.67 -15.91
N ARG A 66 32.92 -5.97 -15.64
CA ARG A 66 33.29 -7.07 -16.58
C ARG A 66 32.54 -6.99 -17.91
N ILE A 67 31.22 -6.77 -17.90
CA ILE A 67 30.43 -6.56 -19.13
C ILE A 67 30.95 -5.36 -19.91
N LYS A 68 31.35 -4.28 -19.23
CA LYS A 68 31.90 -3.07 -19.87
C LYS A 68 33.25 -3.36 -20.53
N GLU A 69 34.09 -4.19 -19.93
CA GLU A 69 35.36 -4.63 -20.51
C GLU A 69 35.15 -5.50 -21.75
N LEU A 70 34.27 -6.51 -21.66
CA LEU A 70 33.89 -7.34 -22.80
C LEU A 70 33.33 -6.51 -23.98
N LYS A 71 32.47 -5.53 -23.70
CA LYS A 71 31.97 -4.58 -24.72
C LYS A 71 33.08 -3.74 -25.36
N LYS A 72 34.20 -3.47 -24.67
CA LYS A 72 35.36 -2.79 -25.27
C LYS A 72 36.15 -3.73 -26.17
N MET A 73 36.33 -4.98 -25.77
CA MET A 73 37.03 -6.01 -26.55
C MET A 73 36.26 -6.34 -27.83
N LEU A 74 34.93 -6.40 -27.76
CA LEU A 74 34.04 -6.61 -28.91
C LEU A 74 34.26 -5.62 -30.05
N LYS A 75 34.68 -4.37 -29.75
CA LYS A 75 34.94 -3.33 -30.77
C LYS A 75 36.18 -3.59 -31.62
N LYS A 76 37.03 -4.55 -31.24
CA LYS A 76 38.32 -4.85 -31.89
C LYS A 76 38.47 -6.34 -32.26
N ALA A 77 37.38 -7.09 -32.23
CA ALA A 77 37.38 -8.54 -32.34
C ALA A 77 37.10 -9.03 -33.78
N ASP A 78 37.64 -10.19 -34.14
CA ASP A 78 37.31 -10.92 -35.36
C ASP A 78 36.02 -11.75 -35.17
N ASP A 79 35.47 -12.35 -36.23
CA ASP A 79 34.17 -13.04 -36.21
C ASP A 79 34.10 -14.20 -35.18
N THR A 80 35.16 -14.99 -35.03
CA THR A 80 35.23 -16.09 -34.06
C THR A 80 35.27 -15.59 -32.62
N THR A 81 36.06 -14.55 -32.34
CA THR A 81 36.18 -13.95 -31.00
C THR A 81 34.90 -13.19 -30.61
N THR A 82 34.17 -12.68 -31.59
CA THR A 82 32.88 -12.01 -31.41
C THR A 82 31.81 -12.98 -30.86
N ILE A 83 31.80 -14.24 -31.33
CA ILE A 83 30.87 -15.26 -30.86
C ILE A 83 31.13 -15.59 -29.38
N GLU A 84 32.40 -15.78 -29.00
CA GLU A 84 32.81 -16.08 -27.62
C GLU A 84 32.47 -14.94 -26.65
N ILE A 85 32.80 -13.69 -27.00
CA ILE A 85 32.51 -12.52 -26.18
C ILE A 85 30.99 -12.35 -25.95
N ASN A 86 30.17 -12.60 -26.97
CA ASN A 86 28.72 -12.52 -26.85
C ASN A 86 28.14 -13.62 -25.94
N GLN A 87 28.69 -14.84 -25.97
CA GLN A 87 28.30 -15.92 -25.06
C GLN A 87 28.64 -15.57 -23.61
N ASP A 88 29.86 -15.08 -23.34
CA ASP A 88 30.29 -14.66 -22.01
C ASP A 88 29.46 -13.49 -21.47
N MET A 89 29.12 -12.53 -22.32
CA MET A 89 28.22 -11.43 -21.95
C MET A 89 26.82 -11.94 -21.58
N ALA A 90 26.26 -12.89 -22.33
CA ALA A 90 24.94 -13.44 -22.06
C ALA A 90 24.90 -14.18 -20.71
N VAL A 91 25.98 -14.91 -20.35
CA VAL A 91 26.11 -15.56 -19.03
C VAL A 91 26.12 -14.51 -17.92
N LEU A 92 26.96 -13.47 -18.04
CA LEU A 92 27.05 -12.39 -17.05
C LEU A 92 25.75 -11.59 -16.90
N GLU A 93 25.02 -11.38 -18.01
CA GLU A 93 23.70 -10.74 -17.99
C GLU A 93 22.65 -11.61 -17.28
N GLY A 94 22.74 -12.94 -17.41
CA GLY A 94 21.96 -13.91 -16.64
C GLY A 94 22.26 -13.84 -15.14
N GLU A 95 23.53 -13.90 -14.76
CA GLU A 95 23.96 -13.78 -13.34
C GLU A 95 23.52 -12.46 -12.70
N LEU A 96 23.60 -11.35 -13.45
CA LEU A 96 23.13 -10.05 -12.99
C LEU A 96 21.62 -10.04 -12.71
N LYS A 97 20.84 -10.71 -13.57
CA LYS A 97 19.39 -10.84 -13.42
C LYS A 97 19.04 -11.68 -12.19
N ASP A 98 19.77 -12.76 -11.95
CA ASP A 98 19.58 -13.61 -10.78
C ASP A 98 19.89 -12.85 -9.48
N LEU A 99 20.99 -12.09 -9.43
CA LEU A 99 21.32 -11.23 -8.30
C LEU A 99 20.28 -10.14 -8.02
N LEU A 100 19.59 -9.65 -9.05
CA LEU A 100 18.47 -8.72 -8.89
C LEU A 100 17.21 -9.40 -8.35
N GLY A 101 17.05 -10.72 -8.60
CA GLY A 101 15.95 -11.54 -8.11
C GLY A 101 16.11 -12.06 -6.68
N ILE A 102 17.32 -11.99 -6.09
CA ILE A 102 17.54 -12.43 -4.70
C ILE A 102 16.77 -11.53 -3.72
N SER A 103 15.94 -12.16 -2.89
CA SER A 103 15.21 -11.51 -1.81
C SER A 103 16.18 -10.78 -0.86
N LYS A 104 15.95 -9.48 -0.66
CA LYS A 104 16.73 -8.63 0.25
C LYS A 104 16.23 -8.70 1.69
N ASN A 105 15.31 -9.62 1.98
CA ASN A 105 14.71 -9.75 3.30
C ASN A 105 15.64 -10.52 4.23
N ILE A 106 15.58 -10.17 5.51
CA ILE A 106 16.32 -10.83 6.58
C ILE A 106 15.34 -11.73 7.29
N THR A 107 15.74 -12.98 7.46
CA THR A 107 14.98 -13.98 8.19
C THR A 107 15.63 -14.21 9.55
N TYR A 108 14.93 -14.84 10.49
CA TYR A 108 15.52 -15.19 11.79
C TYR A 108 16.74 -16.11 11.66
N ALA A 109 16.84 -16.90 10.58
CA ALA A 109 18.00 -17.74 10.31
C ALA A 109 19.29 -16.93 10.02
N ASP A 110 19.17 -15.66 9.62
CA ASP A 110 20.31 -14.78 9.40
C ASP A 110 20.83 -14.13 10.71
N ILE A 111 20.08 -14.27 11.81
CA ILE A 111 20.32 -13.53 13.05
C ILE A 111 21.06 -14.42 14.06
N PRO A 112 22.16 -13.92 14.67
CA PRO A 112 22.89 -14.65 15.70
C PRO A 112 22.02 -15.07 16.90
N THR A 113 22.30 -16.25 17.45
CA THR A 113 21.52 -16.86 18.55
C THR A 113 21.63 -16.09 19.86
N ASP A 114 22.76 -15.41 20.10
CA ASP A 114 23.00 -14.53 21.26
C ASP A 114 22.07 -13.33 21.29
N ILE A 115 21.53 -12.91 20.14
CA ILE A 115 20.50 -11.86 20.06
C ILE A 115 19.10 -12.49 20.04
N LEU A 116 18.94 -13.60 19.31
CA LEU A 116 17.63 -14.22 19.10
C LEU A 116 17.07 -14.90 20.36
N TRP A 117 17.90 -15.57 21.16
CA TRP A 117 17.44 -16.27 22.36
C TRP A 117 16.96 -15.31 23.46
N PRO A 118 17.69 -14.23 23.82
CA PRO A 118 17.15 -13.25 24.76
C PRO A 118 15.85 -12.62 24.25
N TYR A 119 15.77 -12.29 22.97
CA TYR A 119 14.54 -11.76 22.37
C TYR A 119 13.36 -12.73 22.53
N ALA A 120 13.55 -14.02 22.20
CA ALA A 120 12.51 -15.03 22.33
C ALA A 120 12.09 -15.26 23.79
N ALA A 121 13.04 -15.22 24.73
CA ALA A 121 12.76 -15.31 26.16
C ALA A 121 11.98 -14.08 26.67
N MET A 122 12.33 -12.88 26.19
CA MET A 122 11.64 -11.64 26.53
C MET A 122 10.22 -11.59 25.97
N ASP A 123 9.98 -12.09 24.74
CA ASP A 123 8.63 -12.22 24.20
C ASP A 123 7.75 -13.14 25.08
N ALA A 124 8.29 -14.25 25.57
CA ALA A 124 7.57 -15.15 26.48
C ALA A 124 7.27 -14.49 27.85
N ASP A 125 8.25 -13.79 28.44
CA ASP A 125 8.05 -13.06 29.71
C ASP A 125 7.04 -11.91 29.55
N ALA A 126 7.19 -11.10 28.49
CA ALA A 126 6.26 -10.02 28.14
C ALA A 126 4.84 -10.55 28.00
N THR A 127 4.67 -11.66 27.28
CA THR A 127 3.36 -12.29 27.08
C THR A 127 2.73 -12.70 28.41
N MET A 128 3.49 -13.32 29.32
CA MET A 128 3.00 -13.73 30.63
C MET A 128 2.65 -12.53 31.52
N ARG A 129 3.48 -11.48 31.54
CA ARG A 129 3.20 -10.24 32.29
C ARG A 129 1.95 -9.55 31.79
N VAL A 130 1.82 -9.36 30.48
CA VAL A 130 0.65 -8.75 29.84
C VAL A 130 -0.60 -9.60 30.12
N PHE A 131 -0.53 -10.92 29.97
CA PHE A 131 -1.63 -11.84 30.28
C PHE A 131 -2.14 -11.65 31.72
N ASN A 132 -1.23 -11.61 32.70
CA ASN A 132 -1.59 -11.43 34.10
C ASN A 132 -2.29 -10.09 34.38
N ILE A 133 -1.91 -9.03 33.67
CA ILE A 133 -2.51 -7.70 33.81
C ILE A 133 -3.88 -7.65 33.15
N LEU A 134 -3.98 -8.09 31.88
CA LEU A 134 -5.22 -8.04 31.11
C LEU A 134 -6.30 -8.95 31.70
N THR A 135 -5.92 -10.14 32.15
CA THR A 135 -6.85 -11.05 32.84
C THR A 135 -7.43 -10.37 34.08
N LYS A 136 -6.61 -9.74 34.92
CA LYS A 136 -7.08 -8.99 36.09
C LYS A 136 -8.03 -7.85 35.72
N LYS A 137 -7.71 -7.09 34.67
CA LYS A 137 -8.58 -6.00 34.17
C LYS A 137 -9.93 -6.52 33.70
N LEU A 138 -9.94 -7.58 32.90
CA LEU A 138 -11.16 -8.20 32.40
C LEU A 138 -12.03 -8.75 33.55
N HIS A 139 -11.40 -9.30 34.61
CA HIS A 139 -12.09 -9.71 35.83
C HIS A 139 -12.70 -8.54 36.60
N ALA A 140 -12.01 -7.40 36.67
CA ALA A 140 -12.49 -6.20 37.36
C ALA A 140 -13.68 -5.55 36.63
N GLU A 141 -13.59 -5.39 35.31
CA GLU A 141 -14.65 -4.80 34.47
C GLU A 141 -15.92 -5.66 34.41
N ALA A 142 -15.77 -6.99 34.39
CA ALA A 142 -16.91 -7.90 34.45
C ALA A 142 -17.76 -7.75 35.73
N ASN A 143 -17.15 -7.26 36.82
CA ASN A 143 -17.84 -7.09 38.11
C ASN A 143 -18.54 -5.73 38.24
N THR A 144 -18.07 -4.67 37.57
CA THR A 144 -18.66 -3.33 37.64
C THR A 144 -20.01 -3.22 36.92
N TYR A 145 -20.22 -3.92 35.81
CA TYR A 145 -21.49 -3.90 35.08
C TYR A 145 -22.57 -4.81 35.69
N ALA A 146 -22.24 -5.57 36.74
CA ALA A 146 -23.18 -6.48 37.42
C ALA A 146 -24.23 -5.78 38.29
N PHE A 147 -23.97 -4.53 38.67
CA PHE A 147 -24.86 -3.74 39.50
C PHE A 147 -25.88 -2.89 38.71
N SER A 148 -25.80 -2.84 37.37
CA SER A 148 -26.56 -1.88 36.56
C SER A 148 -27.92 -2.40 36.07
N HIS A 149 -28.14 -3.71 35.87
CA HIS A 149 -29.39 -4.22 35.29
C HIS A 149 -29.97 -5.41 36.09
N HIS A 150 -31.14 -5.21 36.70
CA HIS A 150 -31.88 -6.17 37.54
C HIS A 150 -32.49 -7.38 36.78
N LEU A 151 -32.04 -7.72 35.57
CA LEU A 151 -32.71 -8.77 34.76
C LEU A 151 -31.79 -9.81 34.10
N ARG A 152 -30.47 -9.78 34.31
CA ARG A 152 -29.55 -10.89 34.00
C ARG A 152 -28.18 -10.56 34.61
N PRO A 153 -27.48 -11.51 35.26
CA PRO A 153 -26.08 -11.28 35.60
C PRO A 153 -25.34 -10.97 34.28
N PRO A 154 -24.54 -9.90 34.20
CA PRO A 154 -23.74 -9.66 33.00
C PRO A 154 -22.94 -10.93 32.77
N THR A 155 -23.02 -11.44 31.55
CA THR A 155 -22.24 -12.59 31.18
C THR A 155 -20.78 -12.17 31.34
N ASN A 156 -20.12 -12.73 32.35
CA ASN A 156 -18.72 -12.43 32.67
C ASN A 156 -17.91 -12.45 31.35
N MET A 157 -17.22 -11.36 31.00
CA MET A 157 -16.44 -11.27 29.75
C MET A 157 -15.42 -12.41 29.63
N ILE A 158 -14.92 -12.93 30.76
CA ILE A 158 -14.09 -14.13 30.80
C ILE A 158 -14.82 -15.38 30.28
N ARG A 159 -16.12 -15.50 30.53
CA ARG A 159 -16.95 -16.59 29.97
C ARG A 159 -17.06 -16.45 28.45
N TYR A 160 -17.23 -15.24 27.93
CA TYR A 160 -17.26 -14.99 26.47
C TYR A 160 -15.92 -15.34 25.82
N TYR A 161 -14.83 -14.85 26.40
CA TYR A 161 -13.47 -15.17 26.01
C TYR A 161 -13.22 -16.69 25.98
N ASN A 162 -13.51 -17.39 27.07
CA ASN A 162 -13.26 -18.84 27.20
C ASN A 162 -14.17 -19.71 26.33
N ARG A 163 -15.45 -19.33 26.15
CA ARG A 163 -16.43 -20.17 25.45
C ARG A 163 -16.58 -19.88 23.98
N LEU A 164 -16.34 -18.64 23.54
CA LEU A 164 -16.46 -18.26 22.14
C LEU A 164 -15.09 -17.99 21.52
N VAL A 165 -14.38 -16.97 22.02
CA VAL A 165 -13.15 -16.46 21.37
C VAL A 165 -12.07 -17.55 21.30
N MET A 166 -11.73 -18.17 22.43
CA MET A 166 -10.66 -19.19 22.45
C MET A 166 -11.06 -20.49 21.76
N ARG A 167 -12.36 -20.80 21.67
CA ARG A 167 -12.85 -21.97 20.92
C ARG A 167 -12.83 -21.72 19.41
N LEU A 168 -13.17 -20.50 18.98
CA LEU A 168 -13.19 -20.12 17.57
C LEU A 168 -11.79 -20.20 16.94
N ARG A 169 -10.72 -19.92 17.71
CA ARG A 169 -9.34 -20.06 17.26
C ARG A 169 -9.05 -21.41 16.60
N LYS A 170 -9.48 -22.53 17.21
CA LYS A 170 -9.26 -23.88 16.64
C LYS A 170 -9.97 -24.08 15.31
N VAL A 171 -11.14 -23.47 15.15
CA VAL A 171 -11.91 -23.53 13.90
C VAL A 171 -11.22 -22.71 12.82
N LEU A 172 -10.74 -21.50 13.15
CA LEU A 172 -10.02 -20.63 12.22
C LEU A 172 -8.70 -21.27 11.78
N ASP A 173 -7.93 -21.84 12.70
CA ASP A 173 -6.71 -22.59 12.41
C ASP A 173 -6.97 -23.75 11.42
N ALA A 174 -8.04 -24.53 11.66
CA ALA A 174 -8.44 -25.59 10.74
C ALA A 174 -8.91 -25.06 9.37
N MET A 175 -9.57 -23.91 9.32
CA MET A 175 -9.99 -23.26 8.07
C MET A 175 -8.78 -22.75 7.28
N GLU A 176 -7.83 -22.09 7.94
CA GLU A 176 -6.59 -21.59 7.33
C GLU A 176 -5.71 -22.73 6.82
N TYR A 177 -5.53 -23.79 7.61
CA TYR A 177 -4.75 -24.96 7.23
C TYR A 177 -5.32 -25.67 5.99
N ARG A 178 -6.65 -25.76 5.88
CA ARG A 178 -7.30 -26.39 4.71
C ARG A 178 -7.23 -25.51 3.47
N GLY A 179 -7.37 -24.20 3.64
CA GLY A 179 -7.46 -23.24 2.55
C GLY A 179 -8.69 -23.46 1.64
N ALA A 180 -8.65 -22.80 0.48
CA ALA A 180 -9.69 -22.90 -0.54
C ALA A 180 -9.07 -23.25 -1.90
N LYS A 181 -9.68 -24.19 -2.62
CA LYS A 181 -9.24 -24.58 -3.96
C LYS A 181 -9.72 -23.54 -4.98
N VAL A 182 -8.80 -23.05 -5.80
CA VAL A 182 -9.07 -22.08 -6.86
C VAL A 182 -8.53 -22.61 -8.19
N ASP A 183 -9.31 -22.47 -9.26
CA ASP A 183 -8.88 -22.85 -10.61
C ASP A 183 -8.07 -21.71 -11.26
N ILE A 184 -6.75 -21.85 -11.22
CA ILE A 184 -5.80 -20.88 -11.77
C ILE A 184 -5.94 -20.76 -13.29
N LYS A 185 -6.27 -21.85 -14.00
CA LYS A 185 -6.40 -21.83 -15.46
C LYS A 185 -7.63 -21.03 -15.87
N TYR A 186 -8.74 -21.26 -15.17
CA TYR A 186 -9.96 -20.50 -15.37
C TYR A 186 -9.76 -19.01 -15.03
N LEU A 187 -9.10 -18.69 -13.91
CA LEU A 187 -8.79 -17.30 -13.56
C LEU A 187 -7.90 -16.62 -14.60
N HIS A 188 -6.91 -17.32 -15.17
CA HIS A 188 -6.10 -16.78 -16.26
C HIS A 188 -6.94 -16.52 -17.51
N LYS A 189 -7.85 -17.43 -17.87
CA LYS A 189 -8.79 -17.23 -18.98
C LYS A 189 -9.65 -16.00 -18.76
N LEU A 190 -10.24 -15.84 -17.57
CA LEU A 190 -11.03 -14.66 -17.20
C LEU A 190 -10.20 -13.39 -17.26
N ASN A 191 -8.96 -13.42 -16.76
CA ASN A 191 -8.08 -12.25 -16.79
C ASN A 191 -7.81 -11.79 -18.23
N VAL A 192 -7.51 -12.72 -19.15
CA VAL A 192 -7.33 -12.40 -20.57
C VAL A 192 -8.61 -11.81 -21.17
N GLN A 193 -9.78 -12.42 -20.90
CA GLN A 193 -11.06 -11.96 -21.40
C GLN A 193 -11.43 -10.55 -20.92
N TYR A 194 -11.33 -10.30 -19.61
CA TYR A 194 -11.68 -8.99 -19.04
C TYR A 194 -10.64 -7.93 -19.36
N SER A 195 -9.35 -8.28 -19.47
CA SER A 195 -8.32 -7.34 -19.91
C SER A 195 -8.56 -6.88 -21.36
N ALA A 196 -8.90 -7.79 -22.27
CA ALA A 196 -9.27 -7.43 -23.64
C ALA A 196 -10.52 -6.52 -23.65
N ARG A 197 -11.56 -6.89 -22.88
CA ARG A 197 -12.79 -6.10 -22.80
C ARG A 197 -12.56 -4.70 -22.21
N LEU A 198 -11.67 -4.56 -21.24
CA LEU A 198 -11.30 -3.25 -20.67
C LEU A 198 -10.63 -2.34 -21.70
N ILE A 199 -9.73 -2.89 -22.53
CA ILE A 199 -9.07 -2.14 -23.61
C ILE A 199 -10.10 -1.69 -24.66
N GLU A 200 -11.01 -2.58 -25.08
CA GLU A 200 -12.09 -2.24 -26.02
C GLU A 200 -12.94 -1.08 -25.49
N LEU A 201 -13.42 -1.18 -24.25
CA LEU A 201 -14.26 -0.16 -23.63
C LEU A 201 -13.50 1.17 -23.46
N GLU A 202 -12.21 1.13 -23.09
CA GLU A 202 -11.39 2.34 -22.99
C GLU A 202 -11.20 3.02 -24.36
N GLN A 203 -11.01 2.24 -25.43
CA GLN A 203 -10.94 2.76 -26.79
C GLN A 203 -12.27 3.36 -27.25
N GLU A 204 -13.39 2.67 -27.03
CA GLU A 204 -14.74 3.17 -27.32
C GLU A 204 -14.96 4.53 -26.63
N LEU A 205 -14.63 4.63 -25.35
CA LEU A 205 -14.77 5.86 -24.57
C LEU A 205 -13.87 7.00 -25.07
N LEU A 206 -12.61 6.71 -25.43
CA LEU A 206 -11.70 7.73 -25.96
C LEU A 206 -12.15 8.31 -27.30
N THR A 207 -12.93 7.56 -28.08
CA THR A 207 -13.49 8.06 -29.35
C THR A 207 -14.66 9.02 -29.16
N MET A 208 -15.28 9.06 -27.97
CA MET A 208 -16.44 9.91 -27.72
C MET A 208 -16.05 11.39 -27.60
N ASP A 209 -16.78 12.27 -28.30
CA ASP A 209 -16.53 13.72 -28.29
C ASP A 209 -16.48 14.30 -26.87
N VAL A 210 -17.38 13.85 -26.00
CA VAL A 210 -17.48 14.27 -24.59
C VAL A 210 -16.18 14.00 -23.82
N VAL A 211 -15.49 12.90 -24.11
CA VAL A 211 -14.21 12.56 -23.47
C VAL A 211 -13.08 13.45 -24.00
N THR A 212 -13.11 13.83 -25.28
CA THR A 212 -12.16 14.82 -25.80
C THR A 212 -12.35 16.19 -25.13
N GLU A 213 -13.59 16.58 -24.82
CA GLU A 213 -13.89 17.82 -24.09
C GLU A 213 -13.40 17.77 -22.64
N THR A 214 -13.57 16.64 -21.95
CA THR A 214 -12.99 16.48 -20.61
C THR A 214 -11.48 16.57 -20.63
N CYS A 215 -10.80 15.97 -21.61
CA CYS A 215 -9.35 16.10 -21.78
C CYS A 215 -8.93 17.56 -21.94
N LYS A 216 -9.67 18.37 -22.70
CA LYS A 216 -9.44 19.82 -22.82
C LYS A 216 -9.61 20.54 -21.47
N LYS A 217 -10.64 20.20 -20.68
CA LYS A 217 -10.83 20.78 -19.33
C LYS A 217 -9.74 20.34 -18.35
N LEU A 218 -9.31 19.08 -18.39
CA LEU A 218 -8.20 18.54 -17.59
C LEU A 218 -6.89 19.25 -17.92
N LEU A 219 -6.61 19.51 -19.20
CA LEU A 219 -5.44 20.30 -19.62
C LEU A 219 -5.49 21.71 -19.04
N LYS A 220 -6.63 22.41 -19.12
CA LYS A 220 -6.80 23.74 -18.51
C LYS A 220 -6.59 23.71 -16.99
N LYS A 221 -7.07 22.68 -16.30
CA LYS A 221 -6.86 22.47 -14.86
C LYS A 221 -5.39 22.23 -14.53
N SER A 222 -4.68 21.44 -15.34
CA SER A 222 -3.24 21.19 -15.24
C SER A 222 -2.42 22.48 -15.42
N GLN A 223 -2.74 23.27 -16.45
CA GLN A 223 -2.12 24.57 -16.70
C GLN A 223 -2.32 25.53 -15.51
N LYS A 224 -3.54 25.66 -14.97
CA LYS A 224 -3.82 26.47 -13.78
C LYS A 224 -3.02 26.04 -12.55
N LYS A 225 -2.92 24.72 -12.30
CA LYS A 225 -2.08 24.21 -11.19
C LYS A 225 -0.60 24.58 -11.37
N ALA A 226 -0.08 24.54 -12.60
CA ALA A 226 1.28 24.97 -12.89
C ALA A 226 1.47 26.48 -12.65
N GLU A 227 0.48 27.31 -13.01
CA GLU A 227 0.49 28.74 -12.69
C GLU A 227 0.48 29.02 -11.18
N GLU A 228 -0.28 28.25 -10.40
CA GLU A 228 -0.30 28.36 -8.94
C GLU A 228 1.04 27.96 -8.30
N ARG A 229 1.68 26.91 -8.81
CA ARG A 229 3.05 26.53 -8.41
C ARG A 229 4.03 27.66 -8.67
N TYR A 230 3.91 28.32 -9.83
CA TYR A 230 4.72 29.48 -10.17
C TYR A 230 4.53 30.64 -9.19
N LYS A 231 3.29 30.92 -8.75
CA LYS A 231 3.02 31.92 -7.70
C LYS A 231 3.73 31.59 -6.39
N LYS A 232 3.66 30.34 -5.94
CA LYS A 232 4.34 29.88 -4.73
C LYS A 232 5.86 29.97 -4.83
N LEU A 233 6.43 29.59 -5.98
CA LEU A 233 7.87 29.72 -6.25
C LEU A 233 8.33 31.18 -6.22
N LYS A 234 7.53 32.11 -6.76
CA LYS A 234 7.84 33.54 -6.73
C LYS A 234 7.80 34.14 -5.31
N THR A 235 6.99 33.59 -4.42
CA THR A 235 6.90 34.06 -3.02
C THR A 235 7.97 33.47 -2.09
N VAL A 236 8.71 32.44 -2.52
CA VAL A 236 9.86 31.91 -1.77
C VAL A 236 11.06 32.82 -2.03
N ILE A 237 11.36 33.67 -1.05
CA ILE A 237 12.54 34.55 -1.02
C ILE A 237 13.77 33.71 -0.65
N ASP A 238 14.88 33.86 -1.38
CA ASP A 238 16.18 33.31 -0.96
C ASP A 238 16.65 34.05 0.30
N PHE A 239 16.54 33.41 1.46
CA PHE A 239 16.94 33.96 2.77
C PHE A 239 18.45 34.28 2.88
N THR A 240 19.27 33.79 1.95
CA THR A 240 20.73 33.95 1.96
C THR A 240 21.23 35.20 1.24
N THR A 241 20.46 35.78 0.31
CA THR A 241 21.00 36.82 -0.60
C THR A 241 20.18 38.10 -0.66
N GLY A 242 18.96 38.15 -0.11
CA GLY A 242 18.21 39.41 0.09
C GLY A 242 17.92 40.23 -1.18
N VAL A 243 18.15 39.69 -2.38
CA VAL A 243 17.98 40.39 -3.67
C VAL A 243 17.20 39.50 -4.64
N THR A 244 16.08 40.04 -5.17
CA THR A 244 15.18 39.37 -6.12
C THR A 244 15.48 39.75 -7.58
N ASP A 245 16.74 39.76 -8.01
CA ASP A 245 17.11 40.29 -9.34
C ASP A 245 17.48 39.22 -10.37
N LYS A 246 16.61 38.24 -10.55
CA LYS A 246 16.53 37.53 -11.84
C LYS A 246 15.11 37.64 -12.37
N LYS A 247 14.93 38.45 -13.42
CA LYS A 247 13.67 38.51 -14.17
C LYS A 247 13.28 37.07 -14.54
N PRO A 248 12.09 36.60 -14.14
CA PRO A 248 11.71 35.21 -14.38
C PRO A 248 11.68 34.91 -15.87
N LYS A 249 12.22 33.75 -16.25
CA LYS A 249 12.38 33.30 -17.64
C LYS A 249 11.04 33.13 -18.39
N PHE A 250 9.93 33.03 -17.66
CA PHE A 250 8.59 32.89 -18.20
C PHE A 250 7.62 33.85 -17.49
N THR A 251 6.60 34.32 -18.21
CA THR A 251 5.41 34.92 -17.58
C THR A 251 4.59 33.82 -16.90
N GLN A 252 3.75 34.14 -15.91
CA GLN A 252 2.93 33.14 -15.20
C GLN A 252 2.11 32.28 -16.18
N LYS A 253 1.43 32.92 -17.14
CA LYS A 253 0.63 32.24 -18.16
C LYS A 253 1.49 31.39 -19.09
N ALA A 254 2.66 31.87 -19.50
CA ALA A 254 3.60 31.09 -20.30
C ALA A 254 4.14 29.87 -19.54
N TYR A 255 4.37 30.00 -18.23
CA TYR A 255 4.75 28.88 -17.36
C TYR A 255 3.62 27.84 -17.27
N GLY A 256 2.38 28.29 -17.09
CA GLY A 256 1.20 27.42 -17.13
C GLY A 256 1.11 26.59 -18.40
N ILE A 257 1.27 27.22 -19.56
CA ILE A 257 1.24 26.56 -20.87
C ILE A 257 2.41 25.58 -21.05
N HIS A 258 3.63 26.00 -20.67
CA HIS A 258 4.85 25.21 -20.87
C HIS A 258 4.93 23.98 -19.96
N TYR A 259 4.44 24.09 -18.72
CA TYR A 259 4.53 23.02 -17.70
C TYR A 259 3.21 22.28 -17.46
N GLY A 260 2.09 22.81 -17.95
CA GLY A 260 0.80 22.12 -17.95
C GLY A 260 0.82 21.00 -18.99
N LYS A 261 0.93 19.76 -18.52
CA LYS A 261 0.95 18.58 -19.39
C LYS A 261 -0.48 18.16 -19.78
N PRO A 262 -0.68 17.65 -21.02
CA PRO A 262 -1.87 16.91 -21.37
C PRO A 262 -2.05 15.73 -20.41
N VAL A 263 -3.27 15.59 -19.89
CA VAL A 263 -3.64 14.50 -19.00
C VAL A 263 -4.59 13.63 -19.81
N ALA A 264 -4.17 12.40 -20.11
CA ALA A 264 -5.06 11.40 -20.68
C ALA A 264 -6.21 11.15 -19.70
N PHE A 265 -7.42 11.00 -20.23
CA PHE A 265 -8.56 10.61 -19.42
C PHE A 265 -8.25 9.28 -18.72
N ASN A 266 -8.60 9.19 -17.44
CA ASN A 266 -8.33 7.99 -16.63
C ASN A 266 -9.65 7.63 -15.96
N MET A 267 -10.21 6.50 -16.36
CA MET A 267 -11.49 6.00 -15.88
C MET A 267 -11.50 5.74 -14.37
N ASN A 268 -10.36 5.30 -13.83
CA ASN A 268 -10.23 4.94 -12.42
C ASN A 268 -10.06 6.18 -11.51
N SER A 269 -10.04 7.38 -12.09
CA SER A 269 -9.90 8.63 -11.33
C SER A 269 -11.27 9.24 -11.05
N HIS A 270 -11.72 9.18 -9.79
CA HIS A 270 -12.95 9.85 -9.34
C HIS A 270 -12.99 11.34 -9.72
N ASP A 271 -11.84 12.01 -9.73
CA ASP A 271 -11.72 13.41 -10.14
C ASP A 271 -11.99 13.62 -11.64
N HIS A 272 -11.59 12.68 -12.50
CA HIS A 272 -11.83 12.76 -13.94
C HIS A 272 -13.29 12.43 -14.26
N LEU A 273 -13.86 11.43 -13.59
CA LEU A 273 -15.28 11.09 -13.67
C LEU A 273 -16.18 12.24 -13.25
N ARG A 274 -15.84 12.92 -12.15
CA ARG A 274 -16.57 14.10 -11.67
C ARG A 274 -16.63 15.20 -12.74
N ILE A 275 -15.48 15.48 -13.38
CA ILE A 275 -15.41 16.49 -14.45
C ILE A 275 -16.24 16.05 -15.67
N LEU A 276 -16.21 14.76 -16.01
CA LEU A 276 -17.01 14.23 -17.10
C LEU A 276 -18.51 14.36 -16.85
N LEU A 277 -18.99 13.83 -15.72
CA LEU A 277 -20.41 13.74 -15.41
C LEU A 277 -21.04 15.10 -15.08
N PHE A 278 -20.37 15.92 -14.27
CA PHE A 278 -20.98 17.15 -13.75
C PHE A 278 -20.52 18.39 -14.50
N ASP A 279 -19.23 18.52 -14.82
CA ASP A 279 -18.75 19.73 -15.49
C ASP A 279 -19.04 19.70 -17.00
N VAL A 280 -18.86 18.56 -17.67
CA VAL A 280 -19.04 18.43 -19.13
C VAL A 280 -20.46 18.03 -19.49
N LEU A 281 -20.96 16.91 -18.98
CA LEU A 281 -22.33 16.46 -19.27
C LEU A 281 -23.40 17.30 -18.57
N GLY A 282 -23.05 18.04 -17.51
CA GLY A 282 -24.00 18.91 -16.80
C GLY A 282 -25.08 18.14 -16.04
N LEU A 283 -24.84 16.86 -15.71
CA LEU A 283 -25.81 16.06 -14.98
C LEU A 283 -26.05 16.65 -13.58
N THR A 284 -27.27 16.55 -13.08
CA THR A 284 -27.57 16.98 -11.71
C THR A 284 -27.19 15.89 -10.73
N HIS A 285 -26.47 16.25 -9.67
CA HIS A 285 -26.11 15.27 -8.65
C HIS A 285 -27.36 14.84 -7.86
N PRO A 286 -27.67 13.53 -7.78
CA PRO A 286 -28.95 13.05 -7.25
C PRO A 286 -29.08 13.19 -5.73
N PHE A 287 -27.96 13.31 -5.01
CA PHE A 287 -27.93 13.42 -3.55
C PHE A 287 -27.44 14.80 -3.07
N PRO A 288 -27.81 15.25 -1.86
CA PRO A 288 -27.32 16.50 -1.31
C PRO A 288 -25.80 16.49 -1.15
N GLU A 289 -25.15 17.64 -1.41
CA GLU A 289 -23.71 17.79 -1.22
C GLU A 289 -23.31 17.48 0.23
N LYS A 290 -22.40 16.51 0.42
CA LYS A 290 -21.83 16.24 1.74
C LYS A 290 -20.99 17.46 2.17
N LYS A 291 -21.27 18.02 3.34
CA LYS A 291 -20.50 19.14 3.90
C LYS A 291 -19.05 18.70 4.20
N GLY A 292 -18.12 19.00 3.31
CA GLY A 292 -16.70 18.66 3.45
C GLY A 292 -15.83 19.18 2.29
N LYS A 293 -14.50 19.01 2.37
CA LYS A 293 -13.56 19.38 1.28
C LYS A 293 -13.59 18.41 0.08
N ALA A 294 -14.29 17.29 0.21
CA ALA A 294 -14.47 16.33 -0.87
C ALA A 294 -15.57 16.87 -1.80
N GLY A 295 -15.25 17.08 -3.08
CA GLY A 295 -16.24 17.49 -4.08
C GLY A 295 -17.31 16.41 -4.33
N LEU A 296 -18.19 16.67 -5.30
CA LEU A 296 -19.28 15.77 -5.74
C LEU A 296 -18.87 14.29 -5.79
N SER A 297 -19.71 13.38 -5.28
CA SER A 297 -19.33 11.96 -5.25
C SER A 297 -19.54 11.30 -6.62
N THR A 298 -18.76 10.25 -6.90
CA THR A 298 -18.92 9.37 -8.06
C THR A 298 -19.02 7.92 -7.60
N ASP A 299 -19.64 7.71 -6.44
CA ASP A 299 -19.85 6.37 -5.86
C ASP A 299 -20.84 5.57 -6.70
N LYS A 300 -20.86 4.25 -6.51
CA LYS A 300 -21.76 3.33 -7.23
C LYS A 300 -23.22 3.79 -7.19
N GLU A 301 -23.74 4.14 -6.01
CA GLU A 301 -25.13 4.63 -5.84
C GLU A 301 -25.43 5.89 -6.66
N VAL A 302 -24.45 6.80 -6.80
CA VAL A 302 -24.59 8.01 -7.61
C VAL A 302 -24.66 7.66 -9.09
N LEU A 303 -23.79 6.75 -9.53
CA LEU A 303 -23.75 6.31 -10.92
C LEU A 303 -25.02 5.54 -11.30
N GLU A 304 -25.54 4.68 -10.42
CA GLU A 304 -26.81 3.96 -10.63
C GLU A 304 -28.00 4.92 -10.67
N ALA A 305 -28.05 5.96 -9.82
CA ALA A 305 -29.11 6.96 -9.88
C ALA A 305 -29.09 7.84 -11.15
N LEU A 306 -27.96 7.87 -11.86
CA LEU A 306 -27.78 8.57 -13.14
C LEU A 306 -28.04 7.66 -14.35
N GLU A 307 -28.46 6.41 -14.13
CA GLU A 307 -28.82 5.45 -15.16
C GLU A 307 -29.94 5.98 -16.07
N GLY A 308 -29.76 5.82 -17.38
CA GLY A 308 -30.73 6.24 -18.39
C GLY A 308 -30.73 7.73 -18.76
N GLN A 309 -29.92 8.57 -18.10
CA GLN A 309 -29.82 10.00 -18.44
C GLN A 309 -28.88 10.29 -19.63
N HIS A 310 -27.90 9.42 -19.90
CA HIS A 310 -26.94 9.62 -20.98
C HIS A 310 -26.36 8.29 -21.52
N GLU A 311 -26.09 8.21 -22.82
CA GLU A 311 -25.58 6.99 -23.51
C GLU A 311 -24.22 6.51 -22.99
N ILE A 312 -23.41 7.44 -22.49
CA ILE A 312 -22.13 7.16 -21.82
C ILE A 312 -22.30 6.19 -20.63
N TRP A 313 -23.49 6.15 -20.02
CA TRP A 313 -23.79 5.27 -18.91
C TRP A 313 -23.71 3.78 -19.29
N CYS A 314 -24.05 3.38 -20.52
CA CYS A 314 -23.95 2.00 -20.97
C CYS A 314 -22.51 1.46 -20.86
N HIS A 315 -21.52 2.31 -21.17
CA HIS A 315 -20.10 1.97 -21.05
C HIS A 315 -19.66 1.90 -19.58
N PHE A 316 -20.22 2.76 -18.73
CA PHE A 316 -19.97 2.77 -17.30
C PHE A 316 -20.55 1.55 -16.57
N HIS A 317 -21.78 1.15 -16.88
CA HIS A 317 -22.41 -0.01 -16.28
C HIS A 317 -21.63 -1.31 -16.59
N LEU A 318 -21.17 -1.47 -17.82
CA LEU A 318 -20.35 -2.63 -18.22
C LEU A 318 -18.97 -2.67 -17.53
N LEU A 319 -18.47 -1.52 -17.06
CA LEU A 319 -17.18 -1.40 -16.37
C LEU A 319 -17.30 -1.51 -14.85
N PHE A 320 -18.37 -0.98 -14.25
CA PHE A 320 -18.56 -0.88 -12.79
C PHE A 320 -19.64 -1.81 -12.22
N GLY A 321 -20.41 -2.48 -13.08
CA GLY A 321 -21.56 -3.33 -12.73
C GLY A 321 -21.22 -4.76 -12.31
N ASN A 322 -19.95 -5.14 -12.18
CA ASN A 322 -19.52 -6.46 -11.69
C ASN A 322 -19.08 -6.40 -10.23
#